data_AF-D9Y157-F1
#
_entry.id   AF-D9Y157-F1
#
_cell.length_a   1.000
_cell.length_b   1.000
_cell.length_c   1.000
_cell.angle_alpha   90.00
_cell.angle_beta   90.00
_cell.angle_gamma   90.00
#
_symmetry.space_group_name_H-M   'P 1'
#
loop_
_entity.id
_entity.type
_entity.pdbx_description
1 polymer ?
#
loop_
_entity_poly.entity_id
_entity_poly.type
_entity_poly.pdbx_seq_one_letter_code
_entity_poly.pdbx_strand_id
1 'polypeptide(L)'
;MLWPVDEPWPHCESEHPDSGFRQSPADVRLSRRRLARLHRDPHGPSFTPEEEEIRDQDAARLAERFDSGSPPPDECPVPLLPVAQLYLRDVPLLRPPGEADLLQVLWCPYDHEPDWKPATAVFWRSAASVVDVLATPPEPYEVNYSGYVPEPCLLAPEAITEYPNSLDLSPELRKVVGDWSRWQAAGVDVDGSYADYPAEFYDGNLADAPGWKAGGWPPWGRTDPYRRYCADCEAQMVPLLTIASFEWDGGELRGWAPYEDRDAAYAASHRAGLSPAQPTKVEVGSTDNMQLYVCPTSPEHPHTDLIQ
;
A
#
# COMPACT_ATOMS: atom_id res chain seq x y z
N MET A 1 -13.27 -4.06 8.65
CA MET A 1 -12.57 -2.97 9.36
C MET A 1 -13.37 -2.63 10.61
N LEU A 2 -12.70 -2.25 11.69
CA LEU A 2 -13.31 -1.94 13.00
C LEU A 2 -13.81 -0.49 12.98
N TRP A 3 -14.97 -0.29 12.34
CA TRP A 3 -15.62 1.02 12.21
C TRP A 3 -16.92 1.05 13.03
N PRO A 4 -17.16 2.06 13.88
CA PRO A 4 -18.38 2.17 14.69
C PRO A 4 -19.63 2.34 13.83
N VAL A 5 -20.76 1.77 14.25
CA VAL A 5 -22.05 1.92 13.55
C VAL A 5 -22.64 3.33 13.66
N ASP A 6 -22.27 4.07 14.71
CA ASP A 6 -22.75 5.42 15.01
C ASP A 6 -21.87 6.54 14.40
N GLU A 7 -20.72 6.18 13.83
CA GLU A 7 -19.84 7.09 13.12
C GLU A 7 -20.10 7.03 11.61
N PRO A 8 -20.35 8.17 10.93
CA PRO A 8 -20.54 8.18 9.48
C PRO A 8 -19.30 7.65 8.77
N TRP A 9 -19.51 6.85 7.72
CA TRP A 9 -18.40 6.37 6.90
C TRP A 9 -17.69 7.55 6.21
N PRO A 10 -16.35 7.55 6.10
CA PRO A 10 -15.63 8.62 5.41
C PRO A 10 -15.92 8.63 3.90
N HIS A 11 -16.11 9.82 3.34
CA HIS A 11 -16.31 10.02 1.91
C HIS A 11 -15.27 11.01 1.36
N CYS A 12 -14.91 10.84 0.09
CA CYS A 12 -14.18 11.83 -0.67
C CYS A 12 -15.18 12.80 -1.30
N GLU A 13 -15.04 14.09 -0.99
CA GLU A 13 -15.91 15.17 -1.49
C GLU A 13 -15.34 15.86 -2.75
N SER A 14 -14.21 15.37 -3.26
CA SER A 14 -13.57 15.92 -4.47
C SER A 14 -14.40 15.63 -5.72
N GLU A 15 -14.11 16.33 -6.81
CA GLU A 15 -14.66 15.99 -8.13
C GLU A 15 -14.00 14.70 -8.66
N HIS A 16 -14.79 13.84 -9.29
CA HIS A 16 -14.37 12.55 -9.84
C HIS A 16 -14.70 12.47 -11.33
N PRO A 17 -13.97 13.21 -12.19
CA PRO A 17 -14.26 13.21 -13.62
C PRO A 17 -14.26 11.79 -14.17
N ASP A 18 -15.23 11.47 -15.04
CA ASP A 18 -15.35 10.16 -15.65
C ASP A 18 -14.08 9.82 -16.43
N SER A 19 -13.33 8.85 -15.92
CA SER A 19 -12.09 8.38 -16.54
C SER A 19 -12.34 7.48 -17.75
N GLY A 20 -13.60 7.08 -18.00
CA GLY A 20 -13.97 6.09 -19.01
C GLY A 20 -13.63 4.64 -18.62
N PHE A 21 -12.96 4.43 -17.48
CA PHE A 21 -12.70 3.12 -16.90
C PHE A 21 -13.66 2.89 -15.73
N ARG A 22 -14.59 1.95 -15.92
CA ARG A 22 -15.67 1.67 -14.97
C ARG A 22 -15.61 0.21 -14.55
N GLN A 23 -15.14 -0.04 -13.34
CA GLN A 23 -15.25 -1.36 -12.72
C GLN A 23 -15.72 -1.17 -11.29
N SER A 24 -16.68 -1.97 -10.84
CA SER A 24 -17.04 -1.99 -9.43
C SER A 24 -15.96 -2.71 -8.61
N PRO A 25 -15.82 -2.44 -7.31
CA PRO A 25 -14.98 -3.24 -6.43
C PRO A 25 -15.34 -4.73 -6.46
N ALA A 26 -16.62 -5.07 -6.62
CA ALA A 26 -17.09 -6.44 -6.75
C ALA A 26 -16.56 -7.12 -8.02
N ASP A 27 -16.60 -6.43 -9.16
CA ASP A 27 -16.06 -6.91 -10.44
C ASP A 27 -14.54 -7.11 -10.40
N VAL A 28 -13.81 -6.21 -9.73
CA VAL A 28 -12.35 -6.35 -9.54
C VAL A 28 -12.04 -7.62 -8.74
N ARG A 29 -12.72 -7.83 -7.60
CA ARG A 29 -12.55 -9.02 -6.76
C ARG A 29 -12.97 -10.30 -7.48
N LEU A 30 -14.09 -10.27 -8.21
CA LEU A 30 -14.56 -11.39 -9.03
C LEU A 30 -13.54 -11.77 -10.10
N SER A 31 -12.97 -10.79 -10.79
CA SER A 31 -11.93 -11.02 -11.80
C SER A 31 -10.69 -11.69 -11.20
N ARG A 32 -10.24 -11.23 -10.02
CA ARG A 32 -9.12 -11.85 -9.29
C ARG A 32 -9.43 -13.29 -8.87
N ARG A 33 -10.61 -13.54 -8.29
CA ARG A 33 -11.07 -14.89 -7.91
C ARG A 33 -11.08 -15.83 -9.11
N ARG A 34 -11.65 -15.38 -10.22
CA ARG A 34 -11.75 -16.13 -11.48
C ARG A 34 -10.36 -16.46 -12.05
N LEU A 35 -9.45 -15.47 -12.10
CA LEU A 35 -8.09 -15.69 -12.58
C LEU A 35 -7.33 -16.68 -11.68
N ALA A 36 -7.39 -16.52 -10.36
CA ALA A 36 -6.75 -17.44 -9.42
C ALA A 36 -7.28 -18.89 -9.55
N ARG A 37 -8.58 -19.05 -9.83
CA ARG A 37 -9.19 -20.35 -10.14
C ARG A 37 -8.69 -20.92 -11.46
N LEU A 38 -8.77 -20.17 -12.55
CA LEU A 38 -8.33 -20.61 -13.89
C LEU A 38 -6.82 -20.89 -13.94
N HIS A 39 -6.02 -20.24 -13.10
CA HIS A 39 -4.63 -20.65 -12.94
C HIS A 39 -4.51 -22.05 -12.34
N ARG A 40 -5.27 -22.37 -11.29
CA ARG A 40 -5.24 -23.73 -10.71
C ARG A 40 -5.82 -24.79 -11.65
N ASP A 41 -6.84 -24.43 -12.41
CA ASP A 41 -7.48 -25.30 -13.42
C ASP A 41 -7.73 -24.55 -14.74
N PRO A 42 -6.75 -24.57 -15.67
CA PRO A 42 -6.86 -23.85 -16.95
C PRO A 42 -7.97 -24.37 -17.87
N HIS A 43 -8.44 -25.60 -17.66
CA HIS A 43 -9.50 -26.21 -18.46
C HIS A 43 -10.88 -26.11 -17.77
N GLY A 44 -10.94 -25.44 -16.61
CA GLY A 44 -12.17 -25.17 -15.89
C GLY A 44 -13.11 -24.23 -16.67
N PRO A 45 -14.37 -24.10 -16.20
CA PRO A 45 -15.34 -23.24 -16.87
C PRO A 45 -14.93 -21.77 -16.79
N SER A 46 -15.36 -20.94 -17.75
CA SER A 46 -15.08 -19.50 -17.74
C SER A 46 -15.63 -18.83 -16.47
N PHE A 47 -16.84 -19.19 -16.05
CA PHE A 47 -17.44 -18.81 -14.78
C PHE A 47 -18.02 -20.04 -14.10
N THR A 48 -17.96 -20.09 -12.77
CA THR A 48 -18.74 -21.03 -11.96
C THR A 48 -20.13 -20.43 -11.69
N PRO A 49 -21.14 -21.25 -11.32
CA PRO A 49 -22.47 -20.73 -10.97
C PRO A 49 -22.44 -19.64 -9.88
N GLU A 50 -21.56 -19.78 -8.89
CA GLU A 50 -21.34 -18.79 -7.83
C GLU A 50 -20.75 -17.47 -8.38
N GLU A 51 -19.80 -17.56 -9.31
CA GLU A 51 -19.19 -16.39 -9.96
C GLU A 51 -20.18 -15.69 -10.90
N GLU A 52 -21.09 -16.43 -11.53
CA GLU A 52 -22.19 -15.87 -12.33
C GLU A 52 -23.21 -15.15 -11.43
N GLU A 53 -23.58 -15.74 -10.30
CA GLU A 53 -24.49 -15.11 -9.34
C GLU A 53 -23.93 -13.79 -8.81
N ILE A 54 -22.64 -13.73 -8.45
CA ILE A 54 -21.98 -12.49 -8.00
C ILE A 54 -22.05 -11.41 -9.09
N ARG A 55 -21.75 -11.78 -10.34
CA ARG A 55 -21.81 -10.85 -11.48
C ARG A 55 -23.22 -10.33 -11.70
N ASP A 56 -24.21 -11.22 -11.66
CA ASP A 56 -25.60 -10.87 -11.90
C ASP A 56 -26.15 -9.98 -10.76
N GLN A 57 -25.74 -10.23 -9.51
CA GLN A 57 -26.04 -9.36 -8.36
C GLN A 57 -25.41 -7.97 -8.49
N ASP A 58 -24.15 -7.87 -8.91
CA ASP A 58 -23.51 -6.57 -9.11
C ASP A 58 -24.14 -5.79 -10.27
N ALA A 59 -24.47 -6.47 -11.38
CA ALA A 59 -25.21 -5.88 -12.49
C ALA A 59 -26.61 -5.38 -12.08
N ALA A 60 -27.31 -6.13 -11.21
CA ALA A 60 -28.60 -5.69 -10.67
C ALA A 60 -28.46 -4.44 -9.79
N ARG A 61 -27.47 -4.41 -8.90
CA ARG A 61 -27.15 -3.23 -8.07
C ARG A 61 -26.83 -2.00 -8.92
N LEU A 62 -26.08 -2.20 -10.00
CA LEU A 62 -25.76 -1.18 -10.99
C LEU A 62 -27.04 -0.60 -11.63
N ALA A 63 -27.93 -1.47 -12.09
CA ALA A 63 -29.20 -1.10 -12.72
C ALA A 63 -30.13 -0.34 -11.76
N GLU A 64 -30.29 -0.81 -10.52
CA GLU A 64 -31.12 -0.14 -9.52
C GLU A 64 -30.67 1.30 -9.26
N ARG A 65 -29.35 1.56 -9.25
CA ARG A 65 -28.82 2.92 -9.09
C ARG A 65 -29.20 3.82 -10.28
N PHE A 66 -29.03 3.33 -11.51
CA PHE A 66 -29.42 4.09 -12.70
C PHE A 66 -30.93 4.41 -12.69
N ASP A 67 -31.76 3.45 -12.31
CA ASP A 67 -33.21 3.64 -12.21
C ASP A 67 -33.61 4.61 -11.08
N SER A 68 -32.85 4.66 -9.98
CA SER A 68 -33.09 5.57 -8.86
C SER A 68 -32.82 7.05 -9.17
N GLY A 69 -32.18 7.36 -10.31
CA GLY A 69 -31.78 8.72 -10.67
C GLY A 69 -30.74 9.31 -9.72
N SER A 70 -29.95 8.45 -9.06
CA SER A 70 -28.81 8.88 -8.24
C SER A 70 -27.88 9.77 -9.08
N PRO A 71 -27.28 10.82 -8.49
CA PRO A 71 -26.39 11.67 -9.24
C PRO A 71 -25.24 10.85 -9.85
N PRO A 72 -24.70 11.28 -10.98
CA PRO A 72 -23.59 10.60 -11.61
C PRO A 72 -22.35 10.60 -10.68
N PRO A 73 -21.44 9.62 -10.83
CA PRO A 73 -20.29 9.44 -9.91
C PRO A 73 -19.40 10.68 -9.75
N ASP A 74 -19.33 11.51 -10.80
CA ASP A 74 -18.59 12.77 -10.87
C ASP A 74 -19.11 13.84 -9.89
N GLU A 75 -20.38 13.76 -9.49
CA GLU A 75 -21.02 14.72 -8.58
C GLU A 75 -21.39 14.10 -7.21
N CYS A 76 -21.01 12.85 -6.95
CA CYS A 76 -21.31 12.16 -5.69
C CYS A 76 -20.08 12.04 -4.79
N PRO A 77 -20.25 12.23 -3.46
CA PRO A 77 -19.23 11.82 -2.50
C PRO A 77 -18.93 10.32 -2.64
N VAL A 78 -17.66 9.97 -2.72
CA VAL A 78 -17.21 8.59 -2.93
C VAL A 78 -16.85 7.95 -1.58
N PRO A 79 -17.51 6.85 -1.15
CA PRO A 79 -17.11 6.13 0.05
C PRO A 79 -15.65 5.67 -0.06
N LEU A 80 -14.83 5.99 0.95
CA LEU A 80 -13.42 5.59 0.92
C LEU A 80 -13.28 4.08 1.09
N LEU A 81 -12.35 3.45 0.35
CA LEU A 81 -12.01 2.05 0.53
C LEU A 81 -11.09 1.86 1.75
N PRO A 82 -11.30 0.81 2.56
CA PRO A 82 -10.37 0.44 3.61
C PRO A 82 -9.07 -0.12 3.00
N VAL A 83 -7.93 0.44 3.40
CA VAL A 83 -6.60 0.05 2.90
C VAL A 83 -5.81 -0.72 3.94
N ALA A 84 -5.73 -0.18 5.16
CA ALA A 84 -4.97 -0.78 6.24
C ALA A 84 -5.70 -0.61 7.58
N GLN A 85 -5.54 -1.60 8.45
CA GLN A 85 -5.88 -1.48 9.86
C GLN A 85 -4.75 -2.12 10.69
N LEU A 86 -4.02 -1.30 11.43
CA LEU A 86 -2.85 -1.71 12.20
C LEU A 86 -3.11 -1.50 13.69
N TYR A 87 -2.96 -2.56 14.48
CA TYR A 87 -3.02 -2.45 15.93
C TYR A 87 -1.63 -2.14 16.49
N LEU A 88 -1.57 -1.23 17.46
CA LEU A 88 -0.30 -0.85 18.10
C LEU A 88 0.41 -2.03 18.78
N ARG A 89 -0.36 -2.99 19.32
CA ARG A 89 0.20 -4.22 19.92
C ARG A 89 0.97 -5.08 18.91
N ASP A 90 0.61 -5.00 17.63
CA ASP A 90 1.20 -5.79 16.55
C ASP A 90 2.31 -4.98 15.84
N VAL A 91 2.27 -3.64 15.93
CA VAL A 91 3.26 -2.71 15.35
C VAL A 91 3.71 -1.67 16.39
N PRO A 92 4.54 -2.05 17.38
CA PRO A 92 4.89 -1.20 18.53
C PRO A 92 5.79 0.00 18.17
N LEU A 93 6.29 0.06 16.93
CA LEU A 93 7.06 1.20 16.42
C LEU A 93 6.18 2.39 16.05
N LEU A 94 4.87 2.19 15.87
CA LEU A 94 3.93 3.28 15.68
C LEU A 94 3.92 4.21 16.91
N ARG A 95 3.66 5.48 16.67
CA ARG A 95 3.58 6.53 17.68
C ARG A 95 2.19 7.17 17.59
N PRO A 96 1.18 6.58 18.25
CA PRO A 96 -0.17 7.09 18.17
C PRO A 96 -0.31 8.43 18.90
N PRO A 97 -1.32 9.23 18.55
CA PRO A 97 -1.77 10.32 19.39
C PRO A 97 -2.51 9.84 20.63
N GLY A 98 -2.20 10.46 21.77
CA GLY A 98 -2.86 10.16 23.03
C GLY A 98 -2.81 8.66 23.36
N GLU A 99 -3.98 8.08 23.64
CA GLU A 99 -4.15 6.67 24.04
C GLU A 99 -4.71 5.80 22.90
N ALA A 100 -4.63 6.25 21.65
CA ALA A 100 -5.07 5.43 20.51
C ALA A 100 -4.19 4.17 20.35
N ASP A 101 -4.80 3.03 20.06
CA ASP A 101 -4.13 1.74 19.88
C ASP A 101 -4.46 1.08 18.53
N LEU A 102 -5.15 1.82 17.65
CA LEU A 102 -5.55 1.39 16.32
C LEU A 102 -5.36 2.52 15.29
N LEU A 103 -4.60 2.22 14.24
CA LEU A 103 -4.46 3.04 13.04
C LEU A 103 -5.32 2.45 11.93
N GLN A 104 -6.10 3.28 11.26
CA GLN A 104 -6.84 2.92 10.06
C GLN A 104 -6.50 3.89 8.93
N VAL A 105 -6.27 3.33 7.75
CA VAL A 105 -6.03 4.09 6.53
C VAL A 105 -7.11 3.71 5.54
N LEU A 106 -7.76 4.73 5.00
CA LEU A 106 -8.73 4.61 3.92
C LEU A 106 -8.27 5.50 2.76
N TRP A 107 -8.74 5.22 1.55
CA TRP A 107 -8.47 6.09 0.41
C TRP A 107 -9.62 6.19 -0.58
N CYS A 108 -9.60 7.22 -1.41
CA CYS A 108 -10.49 7.34 -2.54
C CYS A 108 -9.95 6.45 -3.67
N PRO A 109 -10.76 5.57 -4.29
CA PRO A 109 -10.32 4.73 -5.40
C PRO A 109 -10.29 5.47 -6.76
N TYR A 110 -10.19 6.79 -6.74
CA TYR A 110 -10.07 7.66 -7.91
C TYR A 110 -8.76 8.45 -7.84
N ASP A 111 -8.28 8.86 -9.00
CA ASP A 111 -7.10 9.72 -9.07
C ASP A 111 -7.50 11.17 -8.87
N HIS A 112 -6.71 11.87 -8.06
CA HIS A 112 -6.90 13.30 -7.82
C HIS A 112 -5.70 14.08 -8.33
N GLU A 113 -5.99 15.20 -9.00
CA GLU A 113 -4.99 16.22 -9.33
C GLU A 113 -4.36 16.81 -8.06
N PRO A 114 -3.11 17.30 -8.14
CA PRO A 114 -2.27 17.39 -9.34
C PRO A 114 -1.44 16.12 -9.62
N ASP A 115 -1.30 15.23 -8.64
CA ASP A 115 -0.34 14.13 -8.69
C ASP A 115 -0.91 12.83 -9.25
N TRP A 116 -2.21 12.81 -9.61
CA TRP A 116 -2.92 11.66 -10.16
C TRP A 116 -2.78 10.41 -9.29
N LYS A 117 -3.18 10.57 -8.02
CA LYS A 117 -3.05 9.56 -6.96
C LYS A 117 -4.31 9.51 -6.08
N PRO A 118 -4.54 8.42 -5.35
CA PRO A 118 -5.68 8.32 -4.46
C PRO A 118 -5.55 9.31 -3.28
N ALA A 119 -6.64 9.97 -2.92
CA ALA A 119 -6.70 10.80 -1.73
C ALA A 119 -6.82 9.92 -0.49
N THR A 120 -5.99 10.16 0.53
CA THR A 120 -5.88 9.29 1.70
C THR A 120 -6.47 9.93 2.94
N ALA A 121 -7.04 9.10 3.82
CA ALA A 121 -7.56 9.52 5.11
C ALA A 121 -7.01 8.60 6.21
N VAL A 122 -6.51 9.21 7.28
CA VAL A 122 -5.85 8.53 8.40
C VAL A 122 -6.67 8.74 9.66
N PHE A 123 -7.00 7.64 10.35
CA PHE A 123 -7.78 7.66 11.59
C PHE A 123 -7.04 6.92 12.69
N TRP A 124 -6.83 7.62 13.82
CA TRP A 124 -6.37 7.03 15.06
C TRP A 124 -7.54 6.86 16.02
N ARG A 125 -7.68 5.66 16.59
CA ARG A 125 -8.77 5.37 17.53
C ARG A 125 -8.35 4.38 18.61
N SER A 126 -9.18 4.26 19.63
CA SER A 126 -9.12 3.16 20.58
C SER A 126 -9.96 2.00 20.04
N ALA A 127 -9.35 0.83 19.85
CA ALA A 127 -10.05 -0.38 19.44
C ALA A 127 -11.13 -0.77 20.45
N ALA A 128 -10.87 -0.57 21.75
CA ALA A 128 -11.79 -0.89 22.82
C ALA A 128 -13.02 0.04 22.89
N SER A 129 -12.96 1.23 22.29
CA SER A 129 -14.11 2.13 22.26
C SER A 129 -15.15 1.75 21.20
N VAL A 130 -14.81 0.87 20.25
CA VAL A 130 -15.73 0.42 19.20
C VAL A 130 -16.43 -0.84 19.66
N VAL A 131 -17.65 -0.66 20.17
CA VAL A 131 -18.48 -1.76 20.70
C VAL A 131 -19.29 -2.41 19.57
N ASP A 132 -20.00 -1.59 18.80
CA ASP A 132 -20.83 -2.04 17.68
C ASP A 132 -20.15 -1.72 16.35
N VAL A 133 -19.76 -2.77 15.62
CA VAL A 133 -19.03 -2.64 14.34
C VAL A 133 -20.02 -2.59 13.18
N LEU A 134 -19.80 -1.65 12.27
CA LEU A 134 -20.51 -1.54 10.99
C LEU A 134 -20.31 -2.82 10.18
N ALA A 135 -21.38 -3.60 10.01
CA ALA A 135 -21.33 -4.92 9.38
C ALA A 135 -21.01 -4.86 7.88
N THR A 136 -21.56 -3.87 7.20
CA THR A 136 -21.41 -3.70 5.75
C THR A 136 -20.96 -2.27 5.48
N PRO A 137 -19.63 -2.03 5.39
CA PRO A 137 -19.11 -0.76 4.92
C PRO A 137 -19.71 -0.39 3.55
N PRO A 138 -20.09 0.87 3.31
CA PRO A 138 -20.51 1.28 1.99
C PRO A 138 -19.34 1.12 1.02
N GLU A 139 -19.63 0.57 -0.15
CA GLU A 139 -18.63 0.43 -1.20
C GLU A 139 -18.81 1.54 -2.24
N PRO A 140 -17.71 2.08 -2.78
CA PRO A 140 -17.77 2.92 -3.95
C PRO A 140 -18.37 2.13 -5.11
N TYR A 141 -19.05 2.85 -5.98
CA TYR A 141 -19.72 2.25 -7.12
C TYR A 141 -18.73 1.72 -8.15
N GLU A 142 -17.72 2.54 -8.42
CA GLU A 142 -16.67 2.30 -9.41
C GLU A 142 -15.32 2.65 -8.80
N VAL A 143 -14.27 2.17 -9.46
CA VAL A 143 -12.88 2.52 -9.17
C VAL A 143 -12.19 2.90 -10.47
N ASN A 144 -11.31 3.90 -10.42
CA ASN A 144 -10.56 4.33 -11.59
C ASN A 144 -9.51 3.29 -12.02
N TYR A 145 -8.89 2.65 -11.01
CA TYR A 145 -7.87 1.64 -11.22
C TYR A 145 -8.10 0.43 -10.31
N SER A 146 -8.02 -0.78 -10.89
CA SER A 146 -8.17 -2.02 -10.13
C SER A 146 -7.09 -2.20 -9.04
N GLY A 147 -5.92 -1.57 -9.19
CA GLY A 147 -4.86 -1.54 -8.18
C GLY A 147 -5.22 -0.78 -6.90
N TYR A 148 -6.27 0.06 -6.92
CA TYR A 148 -6.75 0.76 -5.72
C TYR A 148 -7.71 -0.07 -4.88
N VAL A 149 -8.07 -1.28 -5.31
CA VAL A 149 -8.90 -2.20 -4.53
C VAL A 149 -7.98 -3.21 -3.83
N PRO A 150 -7.77 -3.12 -2.51
CA PRO A 150 -6.95 -4.09 -1.82
C PRO A 150 -7.61 -5.47 -1.82
N GLU A 151 -6.80 -6.52 -1.93
CA GLU A 151 -7.18 -7.88 -1.61
C GLU A 151 -7.20 -8.04 -0.07
N PRO A 152 -8.33 -8.42 0.53
CA PRO A 152 -8.40 -8.62 1.97
C PRO A 152 -7.41 -9.70 2.42
N CYS A 153 -6.47 -9.31 3.27
CA CYS A 153 -5.45 -10.21 3.81
C CYS A 153 -5.19 -9.91 5.29
N LEU A 154 -4.62 -10.89 5.99
CA LEU A 154 -4.07 -10.69 7.33
C LEU A 154 -2.60 -10.39 7.18
N LEU A 155 -2.15 -9.31 7.84
CA LEU A 155 -0.73 -8.94 7.87
C LEU A 155 -0.03 -9.77 8.95
N ALA A 156 1.21 -10.18 8.64
CA ALA A 156 2.14 -10.80 9.58
C ALA A 156 3.34 -9.84 9.75
N PRO A 157 3.24 -8.82 10.64
CA PRO A 157 4.27 -7.82 10.75
C PRO A 157 5.58 -8.42 11.31
N GLU A 158 6.70 -8.08 10.68
CA GLU A 158 8.05 -8.39 11.15
C GLU A 158 8.78 -7.10 11.53
N ALA A 159 9.50 -7.13 12.66
CA ALA A 159 10.36 -6.03 13.06
C ALA A 159 11.73 -6.17 12.38
N ILE A 160 12.00 -5.33 11.40
CA ILE A 160 13.28 -5.29 10.69
C ILE A 160 14.12 -4.08 11.10
N THR A 161 15.44 -4.18 10.90
CA THR A 161 16.35 -3.03 10.98
C THR A 161 16.75 -2.64 9.57
N GLU A 162 16.54 -1.38 9.23
CA GLU A 162 16.95 -0.80 7.96
C GLU A 162 17.62 0.56 8.18
N TYR A 163 18.30 1.01 7.14
CA TYR A 163 19.11 2.23 7.15
C TYR A 163 18.64 3.19 6.04
N PRO A 164 19.01 4.48 6.10
CA PRO A 164 18.70 5.39 5.00
C PRO A 164 19.47 4.99 3.73
N ASN A 165 18.91 5.28 2.57
CA ASN A 165 19.59 5.11 1.29
C ASN A 165 20.98 5.78 1.29
N SER A 166 21.93 5.25 0.54
CA SER A 166 23.32 5.73 0.49
C SER A 166 23.46 7.21 0.11
N LEU A 167 22.48 7.74 -0.60
CA LEU A 167 22.41 9.13 -1.00
C LEU A 167 21.89 10.05 0.13
N ASP A 168 21.19 9.53 1.13
CA ASP A 168 20.80 10.25 2.35
C ASP A 168 21.89 10.21 3.45
N LEU A 169 22.94 9.39 3.25
CA LEU A 169 24.08 9.31 4.16
C LEU A 169 24.95 10.58 4.13
N SER A 170 25.64 10.82 5.25
CA SER A 170 26.69 11.85 5.29
C SER A 170 27.81 11.54 4.28
N PRO A 171 28.55 12.55 3.79
CA PRO A 171 29.66 12.33 2.85
C PRO A 171 30.70 11.33 3.36
N GLU A 172 30.92 11.27 4.67
CA GLU A 172 31.82 10.32 5.32
C GLU A 172 31.27 8.90 5.27
N LEU A 173 29.99 8.71 5.62
CA LEU A 173 29.33 7.40 5.58
C LEU A 173 29.16 6.88 4.16
N ARG A 174 28.89 7.76 3.18
CA ARG A 174 28.84 7.37 1.77
C ARG A 174 30.16 6.80 1.28
N LYS A 175 31.30 7.37 1.71
CA LYS A 175 32.64 6.79 1.44
C LYS A 175 32.87 5.48 2.17
N VAL A 176 32.23 5.26 3.31
CA VAL A 176 32.32 4.00 4.05
C VAL A 176 31.59 2.88 3.30
N VAL A 177 30.34 3.10 2.92
CA VAL A 177 29.55 2.08 2.19
C VAL A 177 30.07 1.86 0.77
N GLY A 178 30.68 2.88 0.15
CA GLY A 178 31.32 2.77 -1.17
C GLY A 178 32.71 2.15 -1.18
N ASP A 179 33.28 1.78 -0.03
CA ASP A 179 34.62 1.18 0.06
C ASP A 179 34.53 -0.35 0.10
N TRP A 180 34.74 -0.99 -1.06
CA TRP A 180 34.73 -2.44 -1.22
C TRP A 180 35.63 -3.18 -0.23
N SER A 181 36.81 -2.61 0.08
CA SER A 181 37.79 -3.26 0.96
C SER A 181 37.24 -3.44 2.38
N ARG A 182 36.30 -2.59 2.80
CA ARG A 182 35.64 -2.70 4.10
C ARG A 182 34.62 -3.83 4.15
N TRP A 183 33.86 -4.04 3.08
CA TRP A 183 32.96 -5.19 2.97
C TRP A 183 33.73 -6.50 3.01
N GLN A 184 34.85 -6.58 2.28
CA GLN A 184 35.75 -7.73 2.33
C GLN A 184 36.35 -7.95 3.72
N ALA A 185 36.82 -6.88 4.38
CA ALA A 185 37.40 -6.95 5.71
C ALA A 185 36.38 -7.32 6.80
N ALA A 186 35.10 -6.96 6.61
CA ALA A 186 34.01 -7.36 7.49
C ALA A 186 33.65 -8.86 7.38
N GLY A 187 34.22 -9.58 6.41
CA GLY A 187 33.98 -11.00 6.21
C GLY A 187 32.56 -11.33 5.73
N VAL A 188 31.88 -10.34 5.14
CA VAL A 188 30.57 -10.54 4.50
C VAL A 188 30.82 -11.23 3.15
N ASP A 189 30.09 -12.31 2.88
CA ASP A 189 30.13 -13.01 1.59
C ASP A 189 29.36 -12.19 0.54
N VAL A 190 29.93 -11.06 0.16
CA VAL A 190 29.36 -10.15 -0.84
C VAL A 190 29.77 -10.62 -2.22
N ASP A 191 28.79 -10.74 -3.12
CA ASP A 191 29.04 -11.04 -4.52
C ASP A 191 30.05 -10.04 -5.12
N GLY A 192 31.05 -10.57 -5.82
CA GLY A 192 32.07 -9.77 -6.49
C GLY A 192 31.51 -8.84 -7.57
N SER A 193 30.27 -9.06 -8.02
CA SER A 193 29.54 -8.15 -8.92
C SER A 193 29.41 -6.72 -8.35
N TYR A 194 29.38 -6.57 -7.03
CA TYR A 194 29.30 -5.26 -6.36
C TYR A 194 30.65 -4.55 -6.22
N ALA A 195 31.77 -5.14 -6.65
CA ALA A 195 33.09 -4.53 -6.48
C ALA A 195 33.22 -3.17 -7.19
N ASP A 196 32.56 -3.01 -8.35
CA ASP A 196 32.54 -1.77 -9.12
C ASP A 196 31.59 -0.73 -8.52
N TYR A 197 30.51 -1.18 -7.84
CA TYR A 197 29.50 -0.33 -7.22
C TYR A 197 29.11 -0.81 -5.80
N PRO A 198 30.00 -0.71 -4.79
CA PRO A 198 29.75 -1.29 -3.47
C PRO A 198 28.55 -0.71 -2.72
N ALA A 199 28.15 0.53 -3.06
CA ALA A 199 26.98 1.17 -2.48
C ALA A 199 25.67 0.47 -2.87
N GLU A 200 25.60 -0.16 -4.06
CA GLU A 200 24.41 -0.90 -4.50
C GLU A 200 24.14 -2.13 -3.62
N PHE A 201 25.19 -2.75 -3.07
CA PHE A 201 25.02 -3.82 -2.09
C PHE A 201 24.34 -3.30 -0.82
N TYR A 202 24.78 -2.14 -0.32
CA TYR A 202 24.18 -1.49 0.85
C TYR A 202 22.73 -1.10 0.58
N ASP A 203 22.48 -0.41 -0.54
CA ASP A 203 21.14 0.06 -0.89
C ASP A 203 20.17 -1.12 -1.08
N GLY A 204 20.60 -2.17 -1.80
CA GLY A 204 19.75 -3.31 -2.08
C GLY A 204 19.51 -4.29 -0.93
N ASN A 205 20.34 -4.28 0.12
CA ASN A 205 20.27 -5.30 1.19
C ASN A 205 20.14 -4.75 2.61
N LEU A 206 20.38 -3.45 2.82
CA LEU A 206 20.42 -2.85 4.16
C LEU A 206 19.62 -1.55 4.26
N ALA A 207 19.50 -0.80 3.17
CA ALA A 207 18.77 0.46 3.17
C ALA A 207 17.32 0.31 2.73
N ASP A 208 16.50 1.28 3.17
CA ASP A 208 15.16 1.58 2.65
C ASP A 208 14.35 0.36 2.17
N ALA A 209 14.18 -0.60 3.10
CA ALA A 209 13.57 -1.88 2.85
C ALA A 209 12.25 -1.73 2.06
N PRO A 210 12.08 -2.50 0.97
CA PRO A 210 10.90 -2.42 0.13
C PRO A 210 9.65 -2.91 0.89
N GLY A 211 8.48 -2.70 0.27
CA GLY A 211 7.24 -3.27 0.75
C GLY A 211 6.43 -2.43 1.71
N TRP A 212 5.37 -3.06 2.24
CA TRP A 212 4.46 -2.43 3.18
C TRP A 212 5.16 -2.25 4.52
N LYS A 213 5.30 -1.00 4.95
CA LYS A 213 6.18 -0.67 6.08
C LYS A 213 5.62 0.44 6.94
N ALA A 214 5.55 0.22 8.25
CA ALA A 214 5.18 1.26 9.21
C ALA A 214 6.43 1.99 9.73
N GLY A 215 6.49 3.30 9.53
CA GLY A 215 7.65 4.12 9.84
C GLY A 215 8.84 3.82 8.92
N GLY A 216 10.04 3.80 9.49
CA GLY A 216 11.25 3.43 8.76
C GLY A 216 11.81 4.55 7.88
N TRP A 217 12.53 4.16 6.84
CA TRP A 217 13.10 5.07 5.84
C TRP A 217 12.27 5.06 4.55
N PRO A 218 11.96 6.24 3.98
CA PRO A 218 11.20 6.29 2.73
C PRO A 218 12.03 5.74 1.57
N PRO A 219 11.47 4.86 0.72
CA PRO A 219 12.17 4.40 -0.48
C PRO A 219 12.46 5.54 -1.44
N TRP A 220 13.56 5.40 -2.17
CA TRP A 220 13.86 6.24 -3.32
C TRP A 220 13.10 5.73 -4.55
N GLY A 221 12.31 6.61 -5.16
CA GLY A 221 11.52 6.30 -6.35
C GLY A 221 12.16 6.76 -7.64
N ARG A 222 11.31 7.14 -8.60
CA ARG A 222 11.72 7.76 -9.88
C ARG A 222 12.32 9.16 -9.73
N THR A 223 12.24 9.74 -8.53
CA THR A 223 12.65 11.12 -8.23
C THR A 223 13.49 11.16 -6.96
N ASP A 224 14.33 12.19 -6.85
CA ASP A 224 15.13 12.47 -5.65
C ASP A 224 14.24 12.59 -4.40
N PRO A 225 14.75 12.25 -3.20
CA PRO A 225 13.99 12.27 -1.96
C PRO A 225 13.49 13.67 -1.67
N TYR A 226 12.17 13.78 -1.47
CA TYR A 226 11.54 15.05 -1.16
C TYR A 226 11.10 15.09 0.30
N ARG A 227 11.89 15.79 1.13
CA ARG A 227 11.53 16.01 2.53
C ARG A 227 10.19 16.71 2.63
N ARG A 228 9.28 16.13 3.40
CA ARG A 228 7.96 16.70 3.68
C ARG A 228 8.02 17.57 4.93
N TYR A 229 7.35 18.71 4.88
CA TYR A 229 7.21 19.62 6.01
C TYR A 229 5.73 19.85 6.29
N CYS A 230 5.39 19.93 7.57
CA CYS A 230 4.04 20.18 8.01
C CYS A 230 3.59 21.58 7.61
N ALA A 231 2.41 21.70 7.00
CA ALA A 231 1.87 22.98 6.57
C ALA A 231 1.54 23.93 7.74
N ASP A 232 1.25 23.40 8.93
CA ASP A 232 0.83 24.19 10.09
C ASP A 232 2.00 24.68 10.95
N CYS A 233 3.05 23.86 11.10
CA CYS A 233 4.15 24.15 12.03
C CYS A 233 5.55 24.02 11.43
N GLU A 234 5.67 23.77 10.13
CA GLU A 234 6.92 23.68 9.36
C GLU A 234 7.91 22.60 9.85
N ALA A 235 7.52 21.77 10.81
CA ALA A 235 8.33 20.65 11.27
C ALA A 235 8.51 19.64 10.14
N GLN A 236 9.73 19.11 9.99
CA GLN A 236 9.97 17.99 9.08
C GLN A 236 9.09 16.81 9.52
N MET A 237 8.28 16.32 8.59
CA MET A 237 7.37 15.21 8.84
C MET A 237 8.12 13.90 8.83
N VAL A 238 7.57 12.91 9.51
CA VAL A 238 8.15 11.56 9.62
C VAL A 238 7.28 10.55 8.85
N PRO A 239 7.87 9.53 8.21
CA PRO A 239 7.11 8.46 7.59
C PRO A 239 6.19 7.77 8.60
N LEU A 240 4.94 7.56 8.22
CA LEU A 240 3.95 6.79 8.96
C LEU A 240 3.79 5.39 8.38
N LEU A 241 3.51 5.33 7.07
CA LEU A 241 3.20 4.08 6.38
C LEU A 241 3.61 4.18 4.91
N THR A 242 4.39 3.21 4.44
CA THR A 242 4.59 2.92 3.03
C THR A 242 3.57 1.87 2.60
N ILE A 243 2.78 2.21 1.60
CA ILE A 243 1.81 1.34 0.93
C ILE A 243 2.44 0.99 -0.42
N ALA A 244 3.12 -0.15 -0.48
CA ALA A 244 3.89 -0.54 -1.64
C ALA A 244 3.07 -1.32 -2.66
N SER A 245 3.40 -1.16 -3.95
CA SER A 245 2.85 -2.06 -4.97
C SER A 245 3.41 -3.47 -4.83
N PHE A 246 4.65 -3.63 -4.36
CA PHE A 246 5.32 -4.93 -4.16
C PHE A 246 6.05 -4.96 -2.82
N GLU A 247 6.01 -6.12 -2.14
CA GLU A 247 6.66 -6.34 -0.84
C GLU A 247 8.19 -6.44 -0.94
N TRP A 248 8.71 -6.92 -2.06
CA TRP A 248 10.13 -7.01 -2.37
C TRP A 248 10.34 -7.02 -3.88
N ASP A 249 11.57 -6.76 -4.32
CA ASP A 249 11.90 -6.89 -5.73
C ASP A 249 12.04 -8.37 -6.11
N GLY A 250 11.43 -8.78 -7.23
CA GLY A 250 11.62 -10.12 -7.80
C GLY A 250 12.94 -10.25 -8.57
N GLY A 251 13.88 -9.34 -8.34
CA GLY A 251 15.06 -9.10 -9.18
C GLY A 251 16.34 -9.77 -8.70
N GLU A 252 17.46 -9.12 -8.98
CA GLU A 252 18.81 -9.59 -8.63
C GLU A 252 19.10 -9.45 -7.13
N LEU A 253 18.40 -8.53 -6.44
CA LEU A 253 18.53 -8.34 -5.01
C LEU A 253 17.68 -9.38 -4.29
N ARG A 254 18.33 -10.16 -3.42
CA ARG A 254 17.70 -11.26 -2.68
C ARG A 254 17.69 -11.00 -1.17
N GLY A 255 17.78 -9.73 -0.78
CA GLY A 255 17.94 -9.33 0.62
C GLY A 255 16.66 -9.44 1.44
N TRP A 256 15.51 -9.11 0.83
CA TRP A 256 14.32 -8.72 1.59
C TRP A 256 13.14 -9.71 1.55
N ALA A 257 13.19 -10.76 0.72
CA ALA A 257 12.13 -11.76 0.75
C ALA A 257 12.16 -12.52 2.10
N PRO A 258 11.01 -12.65 2.79
CA PRO A 258 10.91 -13.42 4.03
C PRO A 258 11.47 -14.84 3.87
N TYR A 259 12.11 -15.37 4.93
CA TYR A 259 12.81 -16.65 4.86
C TYR A 259 11.89 -17.80 4.43
N GLU A 260 10.65 -17.79 4.92
CA GLU A 260 9.58 -18.72 4.59
C GLU A 260 9.12 -18.65 3.13
N ASP A 261 9.30 -17.50 2.48
CA ASP A 261 8.80 -17.23 1.13
C ASP A 261 9.90 -17.29 0.06
N ARG A 262 11.17 -17.48 0.43
CA ARG A 262 12.33 -17.45 -0.50
C ARG A 262 12.19 -18.38 -1.70
N ASP A 263 11.71 -19.61 -1.47
CA ASP A 263 11.52 -20.57 -2.56
C ASP A 263 10.51 -20.07 -3.60
N ALA A 264 9.42 -19.45 -3.12
CA ALA A 264 8.41 -18.87 -3.98
C ALA A 264 8.89 -17.55 -4.61
N ALA A 265 9.58 -16.69 -3.84
CA ALA A 265 10.10 -15.40 -4.27
C ALA A 265 11.16 -15.53 -5.37
N TYR A 266 12.03 -16.54 -5.29
CA TYR A 266 13.14 -16.72 -6.23
C TYR A 266 12.89 -17.80 -7.29
N ALA A 267 11.64 -18.21 -7.47
CA ALA A 267 11.26 -19.10 -8.56
C ALA A 267 11.59 -18.46 -9.91
N ALA A 268 12.02 -19.28 -10.89
CA ALA A 268 12.47 -18.80 -12.21
C ALA A 268 11.40 -18.02 -13.01
N SER A 269 10.12 -18.20 -12.65
CA SER A 269 9.02 -17.41 -13.19
C SER A 269 7.81 -17.49 -12.25
N HIS A 270 6.99 -16.45 -12.29
CA HIS A 270 5.67 -16.46 -11.68
C HIS A 270 4.60 -16.46 -12.78
N ARG A 271 3.41 -16.98 -12.43
CA ARG A 271 2.26 -16.84 -13.32
C ARG A 271 1.85 -15.38 -13.36
N ALA A 272 1.52 -14.88 -14.56
CA ALA A 272 1.05 -13.50 -14.72
C ALA A 272 -0.08 -13.19 -13.74
N GLY A 273 0.04 -12.07 -13.01
CA GLY A 273 -0.93 -11.64 -11.98
C GLY A 273 -0.82 -12.34 -10.62
N LEU A 274 0.06 -13.33 -10.46
CA LEU A 274 0.27 -14.08 -9.22
C LEU A 274 1.71 -13.97 -8.70
N SER A 275 2.23 -12.74 -8.63
CA SER A 275 3.50 -12.50 -7.94
C SER A 275 3.34 -12.74 -6.43
N PRO A 276 4.23 -13.52 -5.79
CA PRO A 276 4.23 -13.70 -4.33
C PRO A 276 4.53 -12.39 -3.60
N ALA A 277 5.24 -11.46 -4.24
CA ALA A 277 5.52 -10.12 -3.73
C ALA A 277 4.31 -9.17 -3.82
N GLN A 278 3.14 -9.62 -4.31
CA GLN A 278 1.95 -8.78 -4.47
C GLN A 278 0.72 -9.39 -3.76
N PRO A 279 0.79 -9.69 -2.44
CA PRO A 279 -0.30 -10.33 -1.73
C PRO A 279 -1.52 -9.41 -1.59
N THR A 280 -1.31 -8.11 -1.39
CA THR A 280 -2.37 -7.10 -1.23
C THR A 280 -3.06 -6.75 -2.54
N LYS A 281 -2.47 -7.09 -3.70
CA LYS A 281 -2.89 -6.67 -5.05
C LYS A 281 -3.05 -5.16 -5.21
N VAL A 282 -2.51 -4.39 -4.26
CA VAL A 282 -2.44 -2.95 -4.36
C VAL A 282 -1.40 -2.59 -5.41
N GLU A 283 -1.74 -1.61 -6.22
CA GLU A 283 -0.80 -1.00 -7.15
C GLU A 283 -1.08 0.49 -7.24
N VAL A 284 -0.02 1.29 -7.02
CA VAL A 284 -0.05 2.74 -7.02
C VAL A 284 1.08 3.28 -7.88
N GLY A 285 0.88 4.41 -8.55
CA GLY A 285 1.97 5.12 -9.24
C GLY A 285 2.64 4.37 -10.40
N SER A 286 1.96 3.39 -11.03
CA SER A 286 2.58 2.48 -12.01
C SER A 286 3.70 1.64 -11.39
N THR A 287 3.34 0.82 -10.39
CA THR A 287 4.22 -0.06 -9.60
C THR A 287 5.19 0.66 -8.64
N ASP A 288 4.83 1.86 -8.19
CA ASP A 288 5.55 2.62 -7.17
C ASP A 288 4.95 2.37 -5.77
N ASN A 289 5.28 3.22 -4.80
CA ASN A 289 4.78 3.18 -3.43
C ASN A 289 4.08 4.49 -3.07
N MET A 290 3.03 4.39 -2.28
CA MET A 290 2.39 5.55 -1.66
C MET A 290 2.92 5.68 -0.23
N GLN A 291 3.62 6.78 0.05
CA GLN A 291 4.18 7.07 1.36
C GLN A 291 3.29 8.07 2.09
N LEU A 292 2.85 7.73 3.31
CA LEU A 292 2.14 8.64 4.21
C LEU A 292 3.11 9.21 5.23
N TYR A 293 3.00 10.51 5.48
CA TYR A 293 3.83 11.26 6.41
C TYR A 293 2.95 11.98 7.43
N VAL A 294 3.41 12.04 8.69
CA VAL A 294 2.69 12.75 9.76
C VAL A 294 3.59 13.76 10.45
N CYS A 295 2.96 14.79 11.02
CA CYS A 295 3.66 15.78 11.83
C CYS A 295 4.11 15.15 13.15
N PRO A 296 5.40 15.24 13.52
CA PRO A 296 5.86 14.73 14.81
C PRO A 296 5.50 15.63 15.99
N THR A 297 5.02 16.86 15.73
CA THR A 297 4.74 17.86 16.78
C THR A 297 3.29 17.83 17.26
N SER A 298 2.34 17.57 16.37
CA SER A 298 0.92 17.50 16.69
C SER A 298 0.23 16.51 15.78
N PRO A 299 -0.59 15.60 16.34
CA PRO A 299 -1.35 14.67 15.54
C PRO A 299 -2.58 15.26 14.87
N GLU A 300 -3.00 16.45 15.30
CA GLU A 300 -4.12 17.17 14.71
C GLU A 300 -3.73 17.92 13.43
N HIS A 301 -2.43 18.00 13.15
CA HIS A 301 -1.95 18.53 11.88
C HIS A 301 -2.17 17.48 10.79
N PRO A 302 -2.51 17.93 9.56
CA PRO A 302 -2.83 17.02 8.48
C PRO A 302 -1.62 16.14 8.14
N HIS A 303 -1.89 14.88 7.81
CA HIS A 303 -0.91 14.05 7.14
C HIS A 303 -0.67 14.58 5.74
N THR A 304 0.44 14.16 5.15
CA THR A 304 0.72 14.41 3.74
C THR A 304 1.21 13.13 3.11
N ASP A 305 1.28 13.09 1.80
CA ASP A 305 1.65 11.87 1.09
C ASP A 305 2.42 12.15 -0.20
N LEU A 306 3.10 11.13 -0.69
CA LEU A 306 3.95 11.16 -1.87
C LEU A 306 3.99 9.79 -2.54
N ILE A 307 3.95 9.78 -3.88
CA ILE A 307 4.27 8.59 -4.67
C ILE A 307 5.78 8.57 -4.96
N GLN A 308 6.46 7.49 -4.57
CA GLN A 308 7.87 7.16 -4.86
C GLN A 308 8.11 5.67 -4.80
#